data_AF-A0A090TVB6-F1
#
_entry.id   AF-A0A090TVB6-F1
#
_cell.length_a   1.000
_cell.length_b   1.000
_cell.length_c   1.000
_cell.angle_alpha   90.00
_cell.angle_beta   90.00
_cell.angle_gamma   90.00
#
_symmetry.space_group_name_H-M   'P 1'
#
loop_
_entity.id
_entity.type
_entity.pdbx_description
1 polymer ?
#
loop_
_entity_poly.entity_id
_entity_poly.type
_entity_poly.pdbx_seq_one_letter_code
_entity_poly.pdbx_strand_id
1 'polypeptide(L)'
;MHRQLSISSRNNKISSLHHALSPDIWYSDSYQMLLEWCIAGFGWTYIPSYLAKSAIEKGIIVPIPVEFEKISAMINVSIIQHSSKSSDLGHRRLRELLKQSFKEG
;
A
#
# COMPACT_ATOMS: atom_id res chain seq x y z
N MET A 1 -8.80 22.41 6.36
CA MET A 1 -7.93 21.21 6.49
C MET A 1 -8.68 20.03 5.90
N HIS A 2 -8.03 19.15 5.13
CA HIS A 2 -8.67 17.99 4.50
C HIS A 2 -8.39 16.71 5.29
N ARG A 3 -9.41 15.88 5.47
CA ARG A 3 -9.31 14.62 6.21
C ARG A 3 -8.34 13.65 5.54
N GLN A 4 -7.43 13.10 6.34
CA GLN A 4 -6.56 12.00 5.92
C GLN A 4 -7.23 10.67 6.26
N LEU A 5 -7.29 9.75 5.31
CA LEU A 5 -7.65 8.37 5.54
C LEU A 5 -6.35 7.57 5.67
N SER A 6 -6.21 6.77 6.72
CA SER A 6 -4.95 6.11 7.06
C SER A 6 -5.13 4.63 7.39
N ILE A 7 -4.13 3.83 7.00
CA ILE A 7 -4.07 2.42 7.35
C ILE A 7 -3.60 2.27 8.80
N SER A 8 -4.30 1.45 9.58
CA SER A 8 -3.87 1.08 10.94
C SER A 8 -4.32 -0.33 11.28
N SER A 9 -3.59 -0.98 12.19
CA SER A 9 -3.97 -2.27 12.74
C SER A 9 -4.34 -2.09 14.21
N ARG A 10 -5.27 -2.93 14.70
CA ARG A 10 -5.74 -2.97 16.09
C ARG A 10 -4.59 -3.11 17.12
N ASN A 11 -3.42 -3.61 16.72
CA ASN A 11 -2.26 -3.82 17.59
C ASN A 11 -1.29 -2.63 17.71
N ASN A 12 -1.70 -1.42 17.32
CA ASN A 12 -1.10 -0.13 17.70
C ASN A 12 0.42 0.06 17.47
N LYS A 13 1.11 -0.86 16.80
CA LYS A 13 2.45 -0.62 16.27
C LYS A 13 2.28 0.27 15.06
N ILE A 14 2.27 1.58 15.31
CA ILE A 14 2.32 2.62 14.30
C ILE A 14 3.54 2.30 13.44
N SER A 15 3.29 1.76 12.25
CA SER A 15 4.29 1.65 11.23
C SER A 15 4.81 3.07 11.00
N SER A 16 6.11 3.29 11.17
CA SER A 16 6.76 4.59 10.94
C SER A 16 6.56 5.11 9.50
N LEU A 17 6.00 4.28 8.61
CA LEU A 17 5.70 4.58 7.21
C LEU A 17 4.49 5.51 7.02
N HIS A 18 3.61 5.66 8.01
CA HIS A 18 2.39 6.46 7.89
C HIS A 18 2.25 7.46 9.03
N HIS A 19 3.13 8.47 9.05
CA HIS A 19 2.91 9.63 9.92
C HIS A 19 1.63 10.36 9.51
N ALA A 20 0.84 10.73 10.51
CA ALA A 20 -0.29 11.63 10.37
C ALA A 20 0.19 13.00 9.87
N LEU A 21 -0.36 13.47 8.75
CA LEU A 21 -0.09 14.80 8.19
C LEU A 21 -1.30 15.74 8.31
N SER A 22 -2.48 15.21 8.66
CA SER A 22 -3.69 15.98 8.92
C SER A 22 -4.13 15.85 10.38
N PRO A 23 -4.73 16.89 10.99
CA PRO A 23 -5.33 16.79 12.32
C PRO A 23 -6.66 16.02 12.33
N ASP A 24 -7.33 15.82 11.18
CA ASP A 24 -8.54 14.99 11.06
C ASP A 24 -8.17 13.69 10.32
N ILE A 25 -8.23 12.56 11.03
CA ILE A 25 -7.78 11.26 10.54
C ILE A 25 -8.85 10.20 10.78
N TRP A 26 -9.22 9.51 9.71
CA TRP A 26 -10.03 8.30 9.79
C TRP A 26 -9.18 7.08 9.50
N TYR A 27 -9.42 6.01 10.26
CA TYR A 27 -8.62 4.81 10.21
C TYR A 27 -9.40 3.65 9.60
N SER A 28 -8.69 2.82 8.83
CA SER A 28 -9.15 1.53 8.34
C SER A 28 -8.01 0.53 8.44
N ASP A 29 -8.32 -0.76 8.55
CA ASP A 29 -7.35 -1.87 8.45
C ASP A 29 -7.27 -2.47 7.04
N SER A 30 -7.99 -1.87 6.08
CA SER A 30 -8.06 -2.32 4.68
C SER A 30 -7.83 -1.16 3.70
N TYR A 31 -6.86 -1.34 2.79
CA TYR A 31 -6.62 -0.39 1.68
C TYR A 31 -7.80 -0.31 0.72
N GLN A 32 -8.59 -1.38 0.57
CA GLN A 32 -9.77 -1.38 -0.28
C GLN A 32 -10.82 -0.40 0.24
N MET A 33 -11.07 -0.42 1.56
CA MET A 33 -11.99 0.51 2.21
C MET A 33 -11.50 1.96 2.09
N LEU A 34 -10.18 2.19 2.22
CA LEU A 34 -9.60 3.52 2.03
C LEU A 34 -9.82 4.05 0.60
N LEU A 35 -9.69 3.19 -0.41
CA LEU A 35 -9.96 3.55 -1.80
C LEU A 35 -11.44 3.89 -2.01
N GLU A 36 -12.36 3.07 -1.50
CA GLU A 36 -13.81 3.32 -1.58
C GLU A 36 -14.19 4.66 -0.92
N TRP A 37 -13.62 4.95 0.26
CA TRP A 37 -13.85 6.21 0.94
C TRP A 37 -13.27 7.41 0.19
N CYS A 38 -12.09 7.24 -0.43
CA CYS A 38 -11.48 8.28 -1.25
C CYS A 38 -12.32 8.57 -2.49
N ILE A 39 -12.80 7.53 -3.18
CA ILE A 39 -13.73 7.65 -4.32
C ILE A 39 -15.03 8.35 -3.91
N ALA A 40 -15.54 8.07 -2.71
CA ALA A 40 -16.72 8.73 -2.16
C ALA A 40 -16.48 10.16 -1.64
N GLY A 41 -15.25 10.67 -1.72
CA GLY A 41 -14.91 12.05 -1.35
C GLY A 41 -14.71 12.28 0.15
N PHE A 42 -14.54 11.23 0.96
CA PHE A 42 -14.35 11.38 2.42
C PHE A 42 -12.96 11.90 2.81
N GLY A 43 -12.00 11.95 1.90
CA GLY A 43 -10.66 12.46 2.18
C GLY A 43 -9.60 12.01 1.18
N TRP A 44 -8.35 12.22 1.56
CA TRP A 44 -7.17 11.82 0.80
C TRP A 44 -6.40 10.72 1.54
N THR A 45 -5.62 9.91 0.83
CA THR A 45 -4.93 8.75 1.42
C THR A 45 -3.66 8.40 0.67
N TYR A 46 -2.73 7.74 1.36
CA TYR A 46 -1.65 6.98 0.72
C TYR A 46 -2.15 5.56 0.46
N ILE A 47 -2.15 5.14 -0.81
CA ILE A 47 -2.53 3.77 -1.21
C ILE A 47 -1.52 3.22 -2.21
N PRO A 48 -1.29 1.90 -2.23
CA PRO A 48 -0.52 1.27 -3.28
C PRO A 48 -1.05 1.64 -4.67
N SER A 49 -0.15 2.08 -5.56
CA SER A 49 -0.50 2.58 -6.89
C SER A 49 -1.28 1.56 -7.72
N TYR A 50 -0.97 0.26 -7.60
CA TYR A 50 -1.67 -0.80 -8.32
C TYR A 50 -3.15 -0.92 -7.94
N LEU A 51 -3.54 -0.58 -6.70
CA LEU A 51 -4.94 -0.56 -6.26
C LEU A 51 -5.67 0.66 -6.85
N ALA A 52 -4.99 1.81 -6.90
CA ALA A 52 -5.55 3.06 -7.40
C ALA A 52 -5.66 3.12 -8.93
N LYS A 53 -4.86 2.31 -9.65
CA LYS A 53 -4.63 2.41 -11.10
C LYS A 53 -5.93 2.56 -11.90
N SER A 54 -6.89 1.66 -11.70
CA SER A 54 -8.15 1.70 -12.46
C SER A 54 -8.97 2.96 -12.17
N ALA A 55 -8.99 3.44 -10.92
CA ALA A 55 -9.74 4.63 -10.53
C ALA A 55 -9.09 5.91 -11.07
N ILE A 56 -7.75 5.95 -11.12
CA ILE A 56 -6.98 7.04 -11.72
C ILE A 56 -7.18 7.07 -13.24
N GLU A 57 -7.05 5.93 -13.93
CA GLU A 57 -7.26 5.82 -15.38
C GLU A 57 -8.66 6.26 -15.81
N LYS A 58 -9.66 6.05 -14.95
CA LYS A 58 -11.05 6.50 -15.16
C LYS A 58 -11.29 7.95 -14.74
N GLY A 59 -10.29 8.65 -14.18
CA GLY A 59 -10.43 10.02 -13.68
C GLY A 59 -11.34 10.17 -12.45
N ILE A 60 -11.62 9.09 -11.73
CA ILE A 60 -12.48 9.10 -10.53
C ILE A 60 -11.74 9.74 -9.35
N ILE A 61 -10.44 9.47 -9.26
CA ILE A 61 -9.52 10.08 -8.29
C ILE A 61 -8.31 10.60 -9.04
N VAL A 62 -7.62 11.56 -8.44
CA VAL A 62 -6.40 12.16 -8.99
C VAL A 62 -5.24 11.98 -8.00
N PRO A 63 -4.04 11.58 -8.46
CA PRO A 63 -2.87 11.62 -7.61
C PRO A 63 -2.57 13.08 -7.21
N ILE A 64 -2.25 13.31 -5.94
CA ILE A 64 -1.88 14.64 -5.48
C ILE A 64 -0.45 14.92 -6.00
N PRO A 65 -0.23 16.00 -6.77
CA PRO A 65 1.09 16.35 -7.27
C PRO A 65 1.90 16.94 -6.11
N VAL A 66 2.59 16.09 -5.34
CA VAL A 66 3.43 16.53 -4.22
C VAL A 66 4.88 16.62 -4.69
N GLU A 67 5.48 17.80 -4.64
CA GLU A 67 6.92 18.02 -4.92
C GLU A 67 7.84 17.18 -4.01
N PHE A 68 7.29 16.67 -2.90
CA PHE A 68 7.94 15.80 -1.92
C PHE A 68 7.79 14.29 -2.19
N GLU A 69 7.50 13.90 -3.43
CA GLU A 69 7.30 12.49 -3.88
C GLU A 69 8.48 11.54 -3.59
N LYS A 70 9.64 12.04 -3.13
CA LYS A 70 10.71 11.22 -2.55
C LYS A 70 10.29 10.47 -1.28
N ILE A 71 9.14 10.81 -0.68
CA ILE A 71 8.51 10.08 0.45
C ILE A 71 7.32 9.24 -0.04
N SER A 72 7.21 8.94 -1.34
CA SER A 72 6.50 7.72 -1.73
C SER A 72 7.37 6.57 -1.24
N ALA A 73 7.03 6.04 -0.06
CA ALA A 73 7.71 4.89 0.48
C ALA A 73 7.66 3.78 -0.57
N MET A 74 8.77 3.53 -1.27
CA MET A 74 8.98 2.26 -1.95
C MET A 74 8.95 1.21 -0.84
N ILE A 75 7.77 0.61 -0.64
CA ILE A 75 7.60 -0.45 0.34
C ILE A 75 8.24 -1.69 -0.28
N ASN A 76 9.32 -2.16 0.34
CA ASN A 76 9.97 -3.38 -0.09
C ASN A 76 9.05 -4.58 0.15
N VAL A 77 8.60 -5.22 -0.94
CA VAL A 77 7.89 -6.50 -0.87
C VAL A 77 8.93 -7.61 -0.74
N SER A 78 8.89 -8.34 0.38
CA SER A 78 9.86 -9.42 0.68
C SER A 78 9.17 -10.75 0.88
N ILE A 79 9.80 -11.83 0.41
CA ILE A 79 9.33 -13.21 0.65
C ILE A 79 9.89 -13.70 1.98
N ILE A 80 9.00 -14.04 2.91
CA ILE A 80 9.36 -14.67 4.18
C ILE A 80 9.03 -16.17 4.10
N GLN A 81 10.00 -17.02 4.43
CA GLN A 81 9.82 -18.47 4.40
C GLN A 81 10.52 -19.12 5.59
N HIS A 82 9.91 -20.18 6.15
CA HIS A 82 10.56 -21.01 7.14
C HIS A 82 11.83 -21.67 6.55
N SER A 83 12.92 -21.63 7.32
CA SER A 83 14.25 -22.09 6.88
C SER A 83 14.27 -23.57 6.52
N SER A 84 13.49 -24.40 7.21
CA SER A 84 13.41 -25.85 6.94
C SER A 84 12.86 -26.21 5.56
N LYS A 85 12.24 -25.27 4.84
CA LYS A 85 11.72 -25.46 3.49
C LYS A 85 12.60 -24.84 2.40
N SER A 86 13.77 -24.31 2.77
CA SER A 86 14.64 -23.57 1.85
C SER A 86 15.18 -24.42 0.71
N SER A 87 15.55 -25.67 1.01
CA SER A 87 16.13 -26.65 0.09
C SER A 87 15.10 -27.49 -0.67
N ASP A 88 13.82 -27.42 -0.31
CA ASP A 88 12.75 -28.12 -1.01
C ASP A 88 12.56 -27.57 -2.43
N LEU A 89 12.50 -28.47 -3.42
CA LEU A 89 12.45 -28.11 -4.84
C LEU A 89 11.18 -27.31 -5.18
N GLY A 90 10.04 -27.66 -4.60
CA GLY A 90 8.77 -26.96 -4.83
C GLY A 90 8.84 -25.53 -4.31
N HIS A 91 9.29 -25.35 -3.07
CA HIS A 91 9.45 -24.02 -2.47
C HIS A 91 10.49 -23.18 -3.22
N ARG A 92 11.60 -23.79 -3.64
CA ARG A 92 12.61 -23.08 -4.45
C ARG A 92 12.01 -22.59 -5.76
N ARG A 93 11.31 -23.46 -6.49
CA ARG A 93 10.70 -23.10 -7.78
C ARG A 93 9.66 -22.00 -7.61
N LEU A 94 8.82 -22.08 -6.58
CA LEU A 94 7.83 -21.04 -6.28
C LEU A 94 8.48 -19.68 -6.00
N ARG A 95 9.56 -19.65 -5.18
CA ARG A 95 10.29 -18.40 -4.91
C ARG A 95 10.88 -17.78 -6.18
N GLU A 96 11.41 -18.61 -7.07
CA GLU A 96 11.97 -18.14 -8.35
C GLU A 96 10.88 -17.54 -9.24
N LEU A 97 9.73 -18.22 -9.36
CA LEU A 97 8.58 -17.74 -10.14
C LEU A 97 8.02 -16.42 -9.59
N LEU A 98 7.85 -16.30 -8.27
CA LEU A 98 7.41 -15.05 -7.64
C LEU A 98 8.39 -13.90 -7.90
N LYS A 99 9.69 -14.16 -7.78
CA LYS A 99 10.71 -13.14 -8.08
C LYS A 99 10.72 -12.71 -9.55
N GLN A 100 10.40 -13.61 -10.48
CA GLN A 100 10.26 -13.28 -11.89
C GLN A 100 9.03 -12.39 -12.11
N SER A 101 7.87 -12.77 -11.56
CA SER A 101 6.64 -11.98 -11.73
C SER A 101 6.73 -10.57 -11.15
N PHE A 102 7.51 -10.36 -10.07
CA PHE A 102 7.74 -9.02 -9.49
C PHE A 102 8.85 -8.21 -10.18
N LYS A 103 9.64 -8.81 -11.09
CA LYS A 103 10.64 -8.08 -11.90
C LYS A 103 10.09 -7.55 -13.22
N GLU A 104 8.98 -8.11 -13.68
CA GLU A 104 8.38 -7.84 -14.99
C GLU A 104 7.22 -6.82 -14.94
N GLY A 105 6.76 -6.42 -13.75
CA GLY A 105 5.69 -5.44 -13.53
C GLY A 105 6.21 -4.16 -12.87
#